data_AF-A0A800KIF4-F1
#
_entry.id   AF-A0A800KIF4-F1
#
_cell.length_a   1.000
_cell.length_b   1.000
_cell.length_c   1.000
_cell.angle_alpha   90.00
_cell.angle_beta   90.00
_cell.angle_gamma   90.00
#
_symmetry.space_group_name_H-M   'P 1'
#
loop_
_entity.id
_entity.type
_entity.pdbx_description
1 polymer ?
#
loop_
_entity_poly.entity_id
_entity_poly.type
_entity_poly.pdbx_seq_one_letter_code
_entity_poly.pdbx_strand_id
1 'polypeptide(L)'
;GTTSKKIIEMAKEAGSKKVYFASAAPPIKYQNLYGIDMPATSELIASNRTDEEVAEEIGADWLIYQTLEDLIETVQAGNPQIREFETSIFTGKYITPLADNYLDDLEAS
;
A
#
# COMPACT_ATOMS: atom_id res chain seq x y z
N GLY A 1 0.96 7.59 -4.08
CA GLY A 1 -0.04 8.08 -5.06
C GLY A 1 0.55 9.05 -6.06
N THR A 2 1.09 10.17 -5.59
CA THR A 2 1.59 11.29 -6.43
C THR A 2 2.60 10.87 -7.51
N THR A 3 3.58 10.04 -7.18
CA THR A 3 4.57 9.55 -8.16
C THR A 3 3.92 8.68 -9.23
N SER A 4 3.07 7.73 -8.85
CA SER A 4 2.35 6.85 -9.78
C SER A 4 1.51 7.67 -10.77
N LYS A 5 0.82 8.71 -10.27
CA LYS A 5 0.03 9.63 -11.10
C LYS A 5 0.88 10.31 -12.17
N LYS A 6 2.03 10.89 -11.79
CA LYS A 6 2.97 11.52 -12.73
C LYS A 6 3.49 10.53 -13.79
N ILE A 7 3.80 9.29 -13.39
CA ILE A 7 4.25 8.25 -14.31
C ILE A 7 3.15 7.90 -15.33
N ILE A 8 1.90 7.79 -14.87
CA ILE A 8 0.75 7.51 -15.73
C ILE A 8 0.49 8.68 -16.69
N GLU A 9 0.56 9.92 -16.20
CA GLU A 9 0.44 11.14 -17.01
C GLU A 9 1.49 11.16 -18.13
N MET A 10 2.77 10.93 -17.80
CA MET A 10 3.85 10.83 -18.79
C MET A 10 3.58 9.74 -19.83
N ALA A 11 3.09 8.57 -19.42
CA ALA A 11 2.77 7.48 -20.35
C ALA A 11 1.62 7.86 -21.31
N LYS A 12 0.61 8.59 -20.83
CA LYS A 12 -0.49 9.11 -21.66
C LYS A 12 -0.02 10.21 -22.61
N GLU A 13 0.80 11.15 -22.14
CA GLU A 13 1.41 12.21 -22.95
C GLU A 13 2.28 11.64 -24.08
N ALA A 14 2.94 10.49 -23.84
CA ALA A 14 3.68 9.76 -24.86
C ALA A 14 2.80 9.04 -25.91
N GLY A 15 1.47 9.12 -25.78
CA GLY A 15 0.51 8.57 -26.76
C GLY A 15 -0.06 7.20 -26.41
N SER A 16 0.07 6.74 -25.15
CA SER A 16 -0.55 5.48 -24.71
C SER A 16 -2.08 5.55 -24.78
N LYS A 17 -2.72 4.55 -25.39
CA LYS A 17 -4.19 4.45 -25.48
C LYS A 17 -4.84 4.08 -24.16
N LYS A 18 -4.19 3.21 -23.40
CA LYS A 18 -4.60 2.68 -22.10
C LYS A 18 -3.35 2.50 -21.24
N VAL A 19 -3.44 2.86 -19.96
CA VAL A 19 -2.36 2.70 -19.00
C VAL A 19 -2.86 1.88 -17.82
N TYR A 20 -2.24 0.72 -17.62
CA TYR A 20 -2.54 -0.19 -16.51
C TYR A 20 -1.42 -0.13 -15.49
N PHE A 21 -1.76 -0.13 -14.20
CA PHE A 21 -0.80 -0.05 -13.12
C PHE A 21 -0.87 -1.33 -12.27
N ALA A 22 0.27 -1.97 -12.06
CA ALA A 22 0.38 -3.16 -11.22
C ALA A 22 1.34 -2.88 -10.07
N SER A 23 0.86 -3.00 -8.83
CA SER A 23 1.67 -2.88 -7.63
C SER A 23 2.15 -4.26 -7.19
N ALA A 24 3.47 -4.41 -7.02
CA ALA A 24 4.09 -5.62 -6.45
C ALA A 24 3.95 -5.73 -4.91
N ALA A 25 3.14 -4.87 -4.32
CA ALA A 25 2.77 -4.92 -2.92
C ALA A 25 1.24 -4.78 -2.80
N PRO A 26 0.62 -5.32 -1.74
CA PRO A 26 -0.75 -5.01 -1.38
C PRO A 26 -0.95 -3.50 -1.15
N PRO A 27 -2.20 -3.02 -1.12
CA PRO A 27 -2.47 -1.62 -0.83
C PRO A 27 -1.96 -1.26 0.57
N ILE A 28 -1.14 -0.23 0.65
CA ILE A 28 -0.61 0.29 1.91
C ILE A 28 -1.68 1.18 2.54
N LYS A 29 -2.23 0.73 3.67
CA LYS A 29 -3.40 1.34 4.33
C LYS A 29 -3.09 1.94 5.69
N TYR A 30 -1.96 1.58 6.30
CA TYR A 30 -1.59 2.00 7.65
C TYR A 30 -0.12 2.42 7.72
N GLN A 31 0.20 3.24 8.71
CA GLN A 31 1.56 3.73 8.95
C GLN A 31 2.47 2.65 9.56
N ASN A 32 3.77 2.68 9.25
CA ASN A 32 4.74 1.81 9.91
C ASN A 32 5.19 2.39 11.26
N LEU A 33 5.33 1.53 12.28
CA LEU A 33 5.78 1.91 13.63
C LEU A 33 7.15 1.32 14.00
N TYR A 34 7.83 0.67 13.05
CA TYR A 34 9.03 -0.13 13.30
C TYR A 34 10.26 0.40 12.56
N GLY A 35 10.26 1.70 12.23
CA GLY A 35 11.44 2.43 11.74
C GLY A 35 11.52 2.61 10.23
N ILE A 36 10.51 2.17 9.47
CA ILE A 36 10.38 2.55 8.06
C ILE A 36 9.65 3.88 8.00
N ASP A 37 10.30 4.89 7.40
CA ASP A 37 9.71 6.21 7.20
C ASP A 37 8.57 6.15 6.19
N MET A 38 7.38 6.56 6.62
CA MET A 38 6.15 6.54 5.83
C MET A 38 5.32 7.78 6.11
N PRO A 39 4.57 8.30 5.11
CA PRO A 39 3.57 9.34 5.32
C PRO A 39 2.53 8.93 6.37
N ALA A 40 1.84 9.92 6.93
CA ALA A 40 0.70 9.68 7.82
C ALA A 40 -0.40 8.89 7.09
N THR A 41 -1.19 8.11 7.83
CA THR A 41 -2.28 7.28 7.26
C THR A 41 -3.21 8.09 6.35
N SER A 42 -3.53 9.33 6.73
CA SER A 42 -4.40 10.24 5.98
C SER A 42 -3.83 10.66 4.62
N GLU A 43 -2.52 10.61 4.45
CA GLU A 43 -1.81 10.92 3.21
C GLU A 43 -1.62 9.69 2.31
N LEU A 44 -1.88 8.49 2.83
CA LEU A 44 -1.82 7.26 2.06
C LEU A 44 -3.03 7.16 1.12
N ILE A 45 -2.75 7.12 -0.18
CA ILE A 45 -3.79 7.08 -1.21
C ILE A 45 -4.76 5.90 -1.05
N ALA A 46 -4.27 4.74 -0.64
CA ALA A 46 -5.09 3.54 -0.46
C ALA A 46 -5.76 3.46 0.92
N SER A 47 -5.47 4.41 1.83
CA SER A 47 -6.20 4.49 3.09
C SER A 47 -7.65 4.89 2.82
N ASN A 48 -8.58 4.11 3.35
CA ASN A 48 -10.04 4.31 3.23
C ASN A 48 -10.56 4.44 1.79
N ARG A 49 -9.85 3.86 0.80
CA ARG A 49 -10.28 3.81 -0.61
C ARG A 49 -10.26 2.38 -1.13
N THR A 50 -11.17 2.11 -2.07
CA THR A 50 -11.20 0.92 -2.90
C THR A 50 -10.12 0.99 -3.99
N ASP A 51 -9.79 -0.15 -4.59
CA ASP A 51 -8.78 -0.20 -5.65
C ASP A 51 -9.22 0.60 -6.89
N GLU A 52 -10.53 0.62 -7.17
CA GLU A 52 -11.13 1.43 -8.22
C GLU A 52 -10.98 2.92 -7.96
N GLU A 53 -11.26 3.38 -6.74
CA GLU A 53 -11.08 4.79 -6.34
C GLU A 53 -9.60 5.21 -6.42
N VAL A 54 -8.68 4.31 -6.04
CA VAL A 54 -7.24 4.59 -6.19
C VAL A 54 -6.84 4.65 -7.66
N ALA A 55 -7.38 3.75 -8.51
CA ALA A 55 -7.13 3.75 -9.95
C ALA A 55 -7.57 5.08 -10.58
N GLU A 56 -8.75 5.56 -10.22
CA GLU A 56 -9.29 6.85 -10.67
C GLU A 56 -8.38 8.00 -10.23
N GLU A 57 -7.98 8.05 -8.95
CA GLU A 57 -7.16 9.12 -8.39
C GLU A 57 -5.77 9.24 -9.06
N ILE A 58 -5.14 8.10 -9.37
CA ILE A 58 -3.86 8.06 -10.10
C ILE A 58 -4.03 8.16 -11.63
N GLY A 59 -5.26 8.10 -12.12
CA GLY A 59 -5.59 8.15 -13.55
C GLY A 59 -5.28 6.88 -14.33
N ALA A 60 -5.16 5.72 -13.68
CA ALA A 60 -4.98 4.43 -14.37
C ALA A 60 -6.30 3.97 -14.99
N ASP A 61 -6.25 3.29 -16.14
CA ASP A 61 -7.41 2.61 -16.72
C ASP A 61 -7.77 1.33 -15.96
N TRP A 62 -6.79 0.74 -15.26
CA TRP A 62 -6.97 -0.35 -14.33
C TRP A 62 -5.78 -0.42 -13.37
N LEU A 63 -6.07 -0.78 -12.13
CA LEU A 63 -5.09 -0.98 -11.07
C LEU A 63 -5.23 -2.41 -10.55
N ILE A 64 -4.10 -3.08 -10.39
CA ILE A 64 -4.04 -4.38 -9.71
C ILE A 64 -2.99 -4.32 -8.61
N TYR A 65 -3.37 -4.81 -7.43
CA TYR A 65 -2.45 -5.03 -6.31
C TYR A 65 -2.16 -6.52 -6.16
N GLN A 66 -0.95 -6.84 -5.72
CA GLN A 66 -0.64 -8.17 -5.22
C GLN A 66 -1.47 -8.45 -3.94
N THR A 67 -1.92 -9.70 -3.77
CA THR A 67 -2.58 -10.10 -2.53
C THR A 67 -1.56 -10.22 -1.39
N LEU A 68 -2.00 -10.04 -0.14
CA LEU A 68 -1.10 -10.18 1.00
C LEU A 68 -0.62 -11.63 1.14
N GLU A 69 -1.51 -12.57 0.85
CA GLU A 69 -1.26 -14.00 0.87
C GLU A 69 -0.15 -14.38 -0.11
N ASP A 70 -0.25 -13.93 -1.38
CA ASP A 70 0.78 -14.21 -2.39
C ASP A 70 2.12 -13.55 -2.04
N LEU A 71 2.10 -12.36 -1.44
CA LEU A 71 3.33 -11.70 -0.98
C LEU A 71 4.02 -12.52 0.11
N ILE A 72 3.26 -12.99 1.11
CA ILE A 72 3.79 -13.85 2.18
C ILE A 72 4.36 -15.14 1.59
N GLU A 73 3.62 -15.82 0.71
CA GLU A 73 4.07 -17.06 0.07
C GLU A 73 5.37 -16.85 -0.72
N THR A 74 5.45 -15.76 -1.49
CA THR A 74 6.63 -15.42 -2.30
C THR A 74 7.87 -15.23 -1.42
N VAL A 75 7.74 -14.52 -0.30
CA VAL A 75 8.88 -14.29 0.62
C VAL A 75 9.24 -15.59 1.37
N GLN A 76 8.25 -16.37 1.80
CA GLN A 76 8.47 -17.66 2.47
C GLN A 76 9.17 -18.68 1.59
N ALA A 77 8.98 -18.64 0.27
CA ALA A 77 9.71 -19.50 -0.66
C ALA A 77 11.25 -19.32 -0.54
N GLY A 78 11.70 -18.10 -0.19
CA GLY A 78 13.11 -17.82 0.08
C GLY A 78 13.64 -18.39 1.40
N ASN A 79 12.77 -18.53 2.41
CA ASN A 79 13.09 -19.17 3.69
C ASN A 79 11.83 -19.75 4.38
N PRO A 80 11.55 -21.06 4.18
CA PRO A 80 10.33 -21.68 4.72
C PRO A 80 10.26 -21.77 6.25
N GLN A 81 11.34 -21.44 6.97
CA GLN A 81 11.34 -21.42 8.44
C GLN A 81 10.66 -20.17 9.01
N ILE A 82 10.52 -19.10 8.23
CA ILE A 82 9.83 -17.89 8.67
C ILE A 82 8.31 -18.15 8.64
N ARG A 83 7.67 -18.08 9.81
CA ARG A 83 6.25 -18.42 9.98
C ARG A 83 5.32 -17.22 9.92
N GLU A 84 5.82 -16.04 10.24
CA GLU A 84 5.04 -14.81 10.35
C GLU A 84 5.91 -13.62 9.94
N PHE A 85 5.26 -12.62 9.36
CA PHE A 85 5.87 -11.36 8.97
C PHE A 85 5.13 -10.21 9.64
N GLU A 86 5.84 -9.10 9.83
CA GLU A 86 5.22 -7.85 10.23
C GLU A 86 4.48 -7.28 9.00
N THR A 87 3.14 -7.25 9.06
CA THR A 87 2.27 -6.85 7.94
C THR A 87 1.29 -5.74 8.34
N SER A 88 1.60 -4.98 9.38
CA SER A 88 0.73 -3.93 9.93
C SER A 88 0.35 -2.89 8.89
N ILE A 89 1.28 -2.49 8.02
CA ILE A 89 1.03 -1.47 6.99
C ILE A 89 -0.08 -1.86 5.99
N PHE A 90 -0.37 -3.16 5.86
CA PHE A 90 -1.44 -3.70 5.01
C PHE A 90 -2.71 -4.03 5.80
N THR A 91 -2.57 -4.43 7.07
CA THR A 91 -3.65 -5.07 7.86
C THR A 91 -4.14 -4.29 9.07
N GLY A 92 -3.38 -3.29 9.52
CA GLY A 92 -3.60 -2.56 10.77
C GLY A 92 -3.28 -3.38 12.02
N LYS A 93 -2.76 -4.60 11.88
CA LYS A 93 -2.42 -5.49 13.00
C LYS A 93 -0.93 -5.40 13.31
N TYR A 94 -0.61 -4.67 14.36
CA TYR A 94 0.76 -4.48 14.84
C TYR A 94 1.16 -5.63 15.77
N ILE A 95 2.37 -6.18 15.57
CA ILE A 95 2.86 -7.33 16.34
C ILE A 95 3.15 -6.99 17.80
N THR A 96 3.47 -5.72 18.07
CA THR A 96 3.65 -5.22 19.44
C THR A 96 2.33 -4.71 20.00
N PRO A 97 2.04 -4.95 21.30
CA PRO A 97 0.90 -4.34 21.94
C PRO A 97 0.94 -2.82 21.82
N LEU A 98 -0.15 -2.23 21.35
CA LEU A 98 -0.35 -0.79 21.32
C LEU A 98 -1.25 -0.37 22.49
N ALA A 99 -1.07 0.84 22.99
CA ALA A 99 -2.03 1.43 23.90
C ALA A 99 -3.36 1.67 23.18
N ASP A 100 -4.46 1.67 23.94
CA ASP A 100 -5.77 2.04 23.41
C ASP A 100 -5.67 3.43 22.76
N ASN A 101 -6.24 3.57 21.55
CA ASN A 101 -6.24 4.81 20.74
C ASN A 101 -4.86 5.31 20.25
N TYR A 102 -3.78 4.53 20.40
CA TYR A 102 -2.44 4.99 19.96
C TYR A 102 -2.40 5.41 18.48
N LEU A 103 -3.08 4.67 17.61
CA LEU A 103 -3.13 4.98 16.18
C LEU A 103 -3.95 6.24 15.91
N ASP A 104 -5.08 6.40 16.60
CA ASP A 104 -5.94 7.58 16.48
C ASP A 104 -5.20 8.85 16.97
N ASP A 105 -4.47 8.73 18.08
CA ASP A 105 -3.66 9.82 18.63
C ASP A 105 -2.50 10.20 17.70
N LEU A 106 -1.90 9.20 17.04
CA LEU A 106 -0.84 9.41 16.05
C LEU A 106 -1.37 10.12 14.80
N GLU A 107 -2.59 9.78 14.37
CA GLU A 107 -3.25 10.41 13.21
C GLU A 107 -3.73 11.85 13.52
N ALA A 108 -3.99 12.17 14.78
CA ALA A 108 -4.43 13.49 15.22
C ALA A 108 -3.29 14.49 15.50
N SER A 109 -2.03 14.02 15.54
CA SER A 109 -0.83 14.82 15.86
C SER A 109 -0.20 15.44 14.61
#